data_AF-A0A544QL03-F1
#
_entry.id   AF-A0A544QL03-F1
#
_cell.length_a   1.000
_cell.length_b   1.000
_cell.length_c   1.000
_cell.angle_alpha   90.00
_cell.angle_beta   90.00
_cell.angle_gamma   90.00
#
_symmetry.space_group_name_H-M   'P 1'
#
loop_
_entity.id
_entity.type
_entity.pdbx_description
1 polymer ?
#
loop_
_entity_poly.entity_id
_entity_poly.type
_entity_poly.pdbx_seq_one_letter_code
_entity_poly.pdbx_strand_id
1 'polypeptide(L)'
;MLDEGAVLDTFPDSPVPTTALADLERHEAILTAIPITAESHGGREVSERVLVQTEAAAIVAVYDDKGWTVDHRVTAASRDSGEVFQEAMIRAQGDSSLVEPPDNTEP
;
A
#
# COMPACT_ATOMS: atom_id res chain seq x y z
N MET A 1 20.21 1.36 -0.15
CA MET A 1 18.98 0.60 -0.41
C MET A 1 18.06 0.89 0.76
N LEU A 2 16.80 1.24 0.49
CA LEU A 2 15.82 1.53 1.54
C LEU A 2 15.21 0.19 1.97
N ASP A 3 15.42 -0.20 3.22
CA ASP A 3 14.82 -1.40 3.80
C ASP A 3 13.42 -1.09 4.35
N GLU A 4 12.66 -2.13 4.70
CA GLU A 4 11.28 -2.01 5.14
C GLU A 4 11.09 -1.05 6.33
N GLY A 5 12.00 -1.09 7.31
CA GLY A 5 11.95 -0.18 8.45
C GLY A 5 12.23 1.27 8.08
N ALA A 6 13.05 1.52 7.05
CA ALA A 6 13.32 2.86 6.56
C ALA A 6 12.15 3.41 5.73
N VAL A 7 11.40 2.55 5.03
CA VAL A 7 10.12 2.93 4.39
C VAL A 7 9.09 3.31 5.46
N LEU A 8 8.99 2.52 6.54
CA LEU A 8 8.09 2.83 7.65
C LEU A 8 8.42 4.15 8.34
N ASP A 9 9.70 4.47 8.51
CA ASP A 9 10.17 5.71 9.14
C ASP A 9 9.79 6.98 8.35
N THR A 10 9.58 6.85 7.03
CA THR A 10 9.09 7.97 6.20
C THR A 10 7.60 8.27 6.37
N PHE A 11 6.84 7.35 6.95
CA PHE A 11 5.42 7.57 7.19
C PHE A 11 5.18 8.40 8.45
N PRO A 12 4.18 9.29 8.46
CA PRO A 12 3.79 9.99 9.67
C PRO A 12 3.19 9.00 10.70
N ASP A 13 3.26 9.32 11.99
CA ASP A 13 2.55 8.63 13.10
C ASP A 13 1.01 8.83 13.06
N SER A 14 0.42 8.77 11.87
CA SER A 14 -1.01 8.93 11.61
C SER A 14 -1.41 8.30 10.27
N PRO A 15 -2.70 7.99 10.04
CA PRO A 15 -3.20 7.58 8.74
C PRO A 15 -2.79 8.58 7.66
N VAL A 16 -2.36 8.08 6.50
CA VAL A 16 -1.75 8.94 5.48
C VAL A 16 -2.88 9.48 4.61
N PRO A 17 -3.06 10.81 4.52
CA PRO A 17 -3.96 11.36 3.52
C PRO A 17 -3.41 11.08 2.12
N THR A 18 -4.30 10.84 1.15
CA THR A 18 -3.94 10.64 -0.27
C THR A 18 -2.97 11.69 -0.81
N THR A 19 -3.04 12.93 -0.31
CA THR A 19 -2.14 14.03 -0.67
C THR A 19 -0.72 13.88 -0.12
N ALA A 20 -0.53 13.21 1.01
CA ALA A 20 0.79 12.94 1.59
C ALA A 20 1.49 11.75 0.93
N LEU A 21 0.75 10.81 0.33
CA LEU A 21 1.35 9.77 -0.53
C LEU A 21 2.13 10.37 -1.70
N ALA A 22 1.60 11.43 -2.32
CA ALA A 22 2.30 12.12 -3.39
C ALA A 22 3.63 12.74 -2.93
N ASP A 23 3.80 13.01 -1.63
CA ASP A 23 5.08 13.48 -1.07
C ASP A 23 6.05 12.32 -0.82
N LEU A 24 5.54 11.14 -0.41
CA LEU A 24 6.33 9.90 -0.35
C LEU A 24 6.88 9.49 -1.73
N GLU A 25 6.11 9.66 -2.80
CA GLU A 25 6.57 9.40 -4.17
C GLU A 25 7.69 10.36 -4.64
N ARG A 26 7.94 11.47 -3.92
CA ARG A 26 9.08 12.36 -4.22
C ARG A 26 10.38 11.83 -3.66
N HIS A 27 10.33 10.81 -2.81
CA HIS A 27 11.52 10.17 -2.29
C HIS A 27 12.17 9.34 -3.40
N GLU A 28 13.45 9.58 -3.67
CA GLU A 28 14.20 8.94 -4.78
C GLU A 28 14.25 7.39 -4.72
N ALA A 29 13.92 6.82 -3.57
CA ALA A 29 13.92 5.38 -3.31
C ALA A 29 12.53 4.74 -3.45
N ILE A 30 11.48 5.55 -3.58
CA ILE A 30 10.09 5.13 -3.75
C ILE A 30 9.75 5.33 -5.22
N LEU A 31 9.46 4.23 -5.91
CA LEU A 31 9.04 4.25 -7.31
C LEU A 31 7.56 4.61 -7.44
N THR A 32 6.74 4.06 -6.55
CA THR A 32 5.28 4.21 -6.57
C THR A 32 4.76 4.12 -5.14
N ALA A 33 3.78 4.93 -4.77
CA ALA A 33 3.05 4.78 -3.51
C ALA A 33 1.54 4.91 -3.73
N ILE A 34 0.79 3.84 -3.45
CA ILE A 34 -0.65 3.77 -3.73
C ILE A 34 -1.44 3.54 -2.43
N PRO A 35 -2.48 4.34 -2.17
CA PRO A 35 -3.44 4.06 -1.12
C PRO A 35 -4.34 2.89 -1.52
N ILE A 36 -4.48 1.91 -0.63
CA ILE A 36 -5.26 0.68 -0.91
C ILE A 36 -6.66 0.78 -0.35
N THR A 37 -6.80 1.37 0.84
CA THR A 37 -8.08 1.74 1.43
C THR A 37 -8.14 3.25 1.57
N ALA A 38 -9.31 3.83 1.32
CA ALA A 38 -9.54 5.25 1.48
C ALA A 38 -10.81 5.42 2.33
N GLU A 39 -10.63 5.83 3.58
CA GLU A 39 -11.70 6.03 4.53
C GLU A 39 -11.84 7.53 4.83
N SER A 40 -13.08 7.99 4.97
CA SER A 40 -13.34 9.38 5.33
C SER A 40 -13.24 9.55 6.84
N HIS A 41 -12.10 10.05 7.31
CA HIS A 41 -11.90 10.43 8.70
C HIS A 41 -11.96 11.95 8.86
N GLY A 42 -12.96 12.44 9.60
CA GLY A 42 -13.07 13.88 9.92
C GLY A 42 -13.17 14.81 8.70
N GLY A 43 -13.75 14.33 7.59
CA GLY A 43 -13.89 15.09 6.35
C GLY A 43 -12.63 15.09 5.45
N ARG A 44 -11.65 14.23 5.74
CA ARG A 44 -10.48 13.98 4.91
C ARG A 44 -10.43 12.52 4.50
N GLU A 45 -10.08 12.26 3.25
CA GLU A 45 -9.81 10.91 2.77
C GLU A 45 -8.42 10.50 3.25
N VAL A 46 -8.39 9.51 4.14
CA VAL A 46 -7.17 8.94 4.71
C VAL A 46 -7.08 7.46 4.38
N SER A 47 -5.86 6.98 4.29
CA SER A 47 -5.58 5.58 4.01
C SER A 47 -4.89 4.95 5.20
N GLU A 48 -5.51 3.89 5.71
CA GLU A 48 -4.94 3.05 6.75
C GLU A 48 -4.11 1.90 6.16
N ARG A 49 -4.24 1.64 4.86
CA ARG A 49 -3.39 0.69 4.13
C ARG A 49 -2.81 1.32 2.89
N VAL A 50 -1.51 1.16 2.72
CA VAL A 50 -0.74 1.72 1.60
C VAL A 50 0.21 0.67 1.04
N LEU A 51 0.42 0.72 -0.27
CA LEU A 51 1.41 -0.09 -0.96
C LEU A 51 2.52 0.84 -1.46
N VAL A 52 3.75 0.53 -1.07
CA VAL A 52 4.94 1.24 -1.50
C VAL A 52 5.78 0.31 -2.34
N GLN A 53 6.12 0.74 -3.54
CA GLN A 53 7.05 0.06 -4.41
C GLN A 53 8.41 0.75 -4.36
N THR A 54 9.45 -0.06 -4.19
CA THR A 54 10.85 0.35 -4.32
C THR A 54 11.51 -0.51 -5.40
N GLU A 55 12.74 -0.16 -5.80
CA GLU A 55 13.53 -0.98 -6.75
C GLU A 55 13.80 -2.40 -6.23
N ALA A 56 13.82 -2.59 -4.90
CA ALA A 56 14.19 -3.84 -4.27
C ALA A 56 13.00 -4.71 -3.84
N ALA A 57 11.86 -4.10 -3.52
CA ALA A 57 10.68 -4.77 -3.00
C ALA A 57 9.41 -3.90 -3.10
N ALA A 58 8.25 -4.54 -3.11
CA ALA A 58 6.97 -3.91 -2.82
C ALA A 58 6.54 -4.26 -1.39
N ILE A 59 6.08 -3.26 -0.66
CA ILE A 59 5.78 -3.32 0.78
C ILE A 59 4.35 -2.83 0.97
N VAL A 60 3.55 -3.65 1.64
CA VAL A 60 2.21 -3.31 2.09
C VAL A 60 2.32 -2.91 3.55
N ALA A 61 2.03 -1.65 3.84
CA ALA A 61 2.01 -1.12 5.19
C ALA A 61 0.56 -0.87 5.64
N VAL A 62 0.29 -1.15 6.91
CA VAL A 62 -0.99 -0.95 7.57
C VAL A 62 -0.79 -0.12 8.83
N TYR A 63 -1.65 0.87 9.01
CA TYR A 63 -1.74 1.68 10.20
C TYR A 63 -2.69 1.03 11.21
N ASP A 64 -2.22 0.85 12.44
CA ASP A 64 -2.98 0.31 13.57
C ASP A 64 -2.73 1.18 14.82
N ASP A 65 -3.31 0.84 15.98
CA ASP A 65 -3.08 1.51 17.27
C ASP A 65 -1.59 1.60 17.68
N LYS A 66 -0.72 0.78 17.08
CA LYS A 66 0.73 0.81 17.29
C LYS A 66 1.50 1.67 16.29
N GLY A 67 0.82 2.30 15.33
CA GLY A 67 1.41 3.03 14.21
C GLY A 67 1.51 2.17 12.95
N TRP A 68 2.36 2.60 12.01
CA TRP A 68 2.58 1.89 10.76
C TRP A 68 3.38 0.60 10.95
N THR A 69 2.85 -0.50 10.41
CA THR A 69 3.50 -1.81 10.44
C THR A 69 3.50 -2.42 9.04
N VAL A 70 4.50 -3.27 8.74
CA VAL A 70 4.52 -4.03 7.50
C VAL A 70 3.59 -5.23 7.64
N ASP A 71 2.58 -5.29 6.79
CA ASP A 71 1.65 -6.42 6.71
C ASP A 71 2.20 -7.48 5.76
N HIS A 72 2.63 -7.07 4.56
CA HIS A 72 3.20 -7.95 3.56
C HIS A 72 4.41 -7.33 2.85
N ARG A 73 5.41 -8.15 2.55
CA ARG A 73 6.60 -7.77 1.78
C ARG A 73 6.80 -8.73 0.61
N VAL A 74 6.92 -8.18 -0.59
CA VAL A 74 7.21 -8.92 -1.82
C VAL A 74 8.57 -8.45 -2.34
N THR A 75 9.58 -9.30 -2.26
CA THR A 75 10.93 -8.99 -2.74
C THR A 75 11.02 -9.09 -4.26
N ALA A 76 11.71 -8.14 -4.89
CA ALA A 76 11.90 -8.16 -6.33
C ALA A 76 12.82 -9.29 -6.78
N ALA A 77 13.94 -9.56 -6.10
CA ALA A 77 14.81 -10.73 -6.33
C ALA A 77 15.04 -11.10 -7.81
N SER A 78 15.28 -10.11 -8.68
CA SER A 78 15.43 -10.24 -10.15
C SER A 78 14.16 -10.56 -10.95
N ARG A 79 12.97 -10.44 -10.34
CA ARG A 79 11.66 -10.43 -11.00
C ARG A 79 11.36 -9.04 -11.53
N ASP A 80 10.46 -8.96 -12.51
CA ASP A 80 9.99 -7.70 -13.05
C ASP A 80 9.26 -6.88 -11.98
N SER A 81 9.52 -5.57 -11.93
CA SER A 81 8.90 -4.67 -10.96
C SER A 81 7.37 -4.67 -11.07
N GLY A 82 6.81 -4.82 -12.27
CA GLY A 82 5.37 -4.94 -12.48
C GLY A 82 4.79 -6.23 -11.91
N GLU A 83 5.51 -7.34 -11.99
CA GLU A 83 5.08 -8.62 -11.40
C GLU A 83 5.05 -8.55 -9.86
N VAL A 84 6.11 -7.97 -9.28
CA VAL A 84 6.24 -7.74 -7.83
C VAL A 84 5.14 -6.81 -7.33
N PHE A 85 4.85 -5.76 -8.10
CA PHE A 85 3.79 -4.80 -7.79
C PHE A 85 2.40 -5.44 -7.82
N GLN A 86 2.10 -6.22 -8.87
CA GLN A 86 0.82 -6.91 -9.00
C GLN A 86 0.61 -7.91 -7.85
N GLU A 87 1.64 -8.69 -7.50
CA GLU A 87 1.60 -9.63 -6.38
C GLU A 87 1.37 -8.88 -5.06
N ALA A 88 2.06 -7.77 -4.84
CA ALA A 88 1.85 -6.92 -3.67
C ALA A 88 0.45 -6.29 -3.65
N MET A 89 -0.12 -5.88 -4.78
CA MET A 89 -1.50 -5.35 -4.84
C MET A 89 -2.52 -6.41 -4.44
N ILE A 90 -2.36 -7.65 -4.92
CA ILE A 90 -3.23 -8.77 -4.53
C ILE A 90 -3.15 -8.99 -3.02
N ARG A 91 -1.94 -8.95 -2.45
CA ARG A 91 -1.74 -9.06 -1.00
C ARG A 91 -2.35 -7.89 -0.23
N ALA A 92 -2.22 -6.68 -0.76
CA ALA A 92 -2.70 -5.46 -0.11
C ALA A 92 -4.21 -5.36 -0.06
N GLN A 93 -4.91 -5.84 -1.09
CA GLN A 93 -6.37 -5.92 -1.08
C GLN A 93 -6.87 -6.97 -0.07
N GLY A 94 -6.01 -7.91 0.37
CA GLY A 94 -6.35 -8.95 1.32
C GLY A 94 -7.45 -9.88 0.80
N ASP A 95 -8.14 -10.56 1.71
CA ASP A 95 -9.32 -11.41 1.42
C ASP A 95 -10.59 -10.56 1.13
N SER A 96 -10.46 -9.23 1.02
CA SER A 96 -11.56 -8.40 0.52
C SER A 96 -11.69 -8.64 -0.98
N SER A 97 -12.39 -9.72 -1.30
CA SER A 97 -13.09 -9.96 -2.56
C SER A 97 -14.10 -8.82 -2.77
N LEU A 98 -13.61 -7.62 -3.10
CA LEU A 98 -14.42 -6.46 -3.45
C LEU A 98 -14.81 -6.49 -4.94
N VAL A 99 -14.99 -7.71 -5.43
CA VAL A 99 -15.90 -8.02 -6.52
C VAL A 99 -16.93 -8.93 -5.87
N GLU A 100 -18.08 -8.38 -5.47
CA GLU A 100 -19.29 -9.19 -5.47
C GLU A 100 -19.38 -9.73 -6.91
N PRO A 101 -19.30 -11.06 -7.13
CA PRO A 101 -19.57 -11.60 -8.45
C PRO A 101 -20.95 -11.08 -8.84
N PRO A 102 -21.16 -10.58 -10.08
CA PRO A 102 -22.47 -10.10 -10.48
C PRO A 102 -23.47 -11.21 -10.16
N ASP A 103 -24.46 -10.90 -9.32
CA ASP A 103 -25.53 -11.81 -8.98
C ASP A 103 -26.19 -12.20 -10.30
N ASN A 104 -25.88 -13.40 -10.78
CA ASN A 104 -26.39 -13.94 -12.03
C ASN A 104 -27.83 -14.40 -11.76
N THR A 105 -28.71 -13.47 -11.37
CA THR A 105 -30.15 -13.67 -11.37
C THR A 105 -30.59 -13.69 -12.84
N GLU A 106 -30.60 -14.89 -13.40
CA GLU A 106 -31.23 -15.23 -14.68
C GLU A 106 -32.76 -15.04 -14.55
N PRO A 107 -33.41 -14.28 -15.46
CA PRO A 107 -34.82 -14.44 -15.75
C PRO A 107 -35.08 -15.43 -16.90
#